data_AF-A0A059G329-F1
#
_entry.id   AF-A0A059G329-F1
#
_cell.length_a   1.000
_cell.length_b   1.000
_cell.length_c   1.000
_cell.angle_alpha   90.00
_cell.angle_beta   90.00
_cell.angle_gamma   90.00
#
_symmetry.space_group_name_H-M   'P 1'
#
loop_
_entity.id
_entity.type
_entity.pdbx_description
1 polymer ?
#
loop_
_entity_poly.entity_id
_entity_poly.type
_entity_poly.pdbx_seq_one_letter_code
_entity_poly.pdbx_strand_id
1 'polypeptide(L)'
;MPDKANMISSAAGKLCSAAIDKLASSGISRAQAERAGLYSVASAHEDLNPEFAKLPALVIPYHDQSGKPVFFDRNGERLPFVRVRYLAEPVAKGFVRKKPQRYAQLRASGTFAYFAPCVDWRSIAADTSEPVVIVEGELKALKACIEGIPTIGLGGVDNFRSQRGGGA
;
A
#
# COMPACT_ATOMS: atom_id res chain seq x y z
N MET A 1 14.70 8.16 22.30
CA MET A 1 13.41 8.05 21.58
C MET A 1 13.50 6.82 20.70
N PRO A 2 12.57 5.85 20.78
CA PRO A 2 12.69 4.63 19.99
C PRO A 2 12.55 4.95 18.50
N ASP A 3 13.40 4.30 17.72
CA ASP A 3 13.54 4.49 16.28
C ASP A 3 12.26 4.05 15.55
N LYS A 4 11.55 4.99 14.89
CA LYS A 4 10.27 4.70 14.20
C LYS A 4 10.42 3.65 13.10
N ALA A 5 11.64 3.45 12.58
CA ALA A 5 11.96 2.39 11.63
C ALA A 5 11.73 0.97 12.22
N ASN A 6 11.89 0.79 13.53
CA ASN A 6 11.70 -0.50 14.20
C ASN A 6 10.23 -0.87 14.46
N MET A 7 9.27 0.07 14.34
CA MET A 7 7.84 -0.24 14.46
C MET A 7 7.26 -0.93 13.23
N ILE A 8 7.93 -0.86 12.07
CA ILE A 8 7.40 -1.35 10.78
C ILE A 8 7.99 -2.71 10.42
N SER A 9 9.18 -3.03 10.95
CA SER A 9 9.85 -4.32 10.78
C SER A 9 9.31 -5.40 11.75
N SER A 10 8.70 -5.00 12.88
CA SER A 10 8.25 -5.94 13.93
C SER A 10 6.73 -6.01 14.13
N ALA A 11 5.94 -5.14 13.50
CA ALA A 11 4.48 -5.17 13.61
C ALA A 11 3.87 -5.88 12.40
N ALA A 12 3.90 -7.22 12.40
CA ALA A 12 2.88 -7.98 11.70
C ALA A 12 1.54 -7.73 12.41
N GLY A 13 0.91 -6.58 12.14
CA GLY A 13 -0.40 -6.26 12.68
C GLY A 13 -1.38 -7.35 12.25
N LYS A 14 -2.17 -7.87 13.17
CA LYS A 14 -3.18 -8.88 12.83
C LYS A 14 -4.18 -8.29 11.83
N LEU A 15 -4.64 -9.11 10.89
CA LEU A 15 -5.76 -8.77 10.00
C LEU A 15 -7.08 -8.93 10.77
N CYS A 16 -7.89 -7.86 10.82
CA CYS A 16 -9.25 -7.90 11.34
C CYS A 16 -10.21 -8.59 10.34
N SER A 17 -11.41 -8.95 10.79
CA SER A 17 -12.42 -9.63 9.95
C SER A 17 -12.72 -8.86 8.66
N ALA A 18 -12.98 -7.55 8.76
CA ALA A 18 -13.26 -6.72 7.58
C ALA A 18 -12.09 -6.69 6.57
N ALA A 19 -10.84 -6.75 7.06
CA ALA A 19 -9.67 -6.84 6.18
C ALA A 19 -9.63 -8.20 5.48
N ILE A 20 -9.88 -9.28 6.21
CA ILE A 20 -9.94 -10.65 5.67
C ILE A 20 -11.04 -10.75 4.61
N ASP A 21 -12.25 -10.26 4.89
CA ASP A 21 -13.37 -10.29 3.96
C ASP A 21 -13.03 -9.53 2.68
N LYS A 22 -12.41 -8.36 2.81
CA LYS A 22 -11.96 -7.58 1.65
C LYS A 22 -10.89 -8.31 0.84
N LEU A 23 -9.92 -8.92 1.49
CA LEU A 23 -8.85 -9.68 0.83
C LEU A 23 -9.41 -10.91 0.11
N ALA A 24 -10.33 -11.64 0.75
CA ALA A 24 -11.04 -12.77 0.18
C ALA A 24 -11.84 -12.37 -1.06
N SER A 25 -12.50 -11.20 -1.05
CA SER A 25 -13.18 -10.63 -2.22
C SER A 25 -12.22 -10.32 -3.39
N SER A 26 -10.91 -10.27 -3.13
CA SER A 26 -9.84 -10.07 -4.12
C SER A 26 -9.06 -11.36 -4.42
N GLY A 27 -9.56 -12.52 -3.95
CA GLY A 27 -8.94 -13.83 -4.15
C GLY A 27 -7.66 -14.05 -3.35
N ILE A 28 -7.42 -13.25 -2.30
CA ILE A 28 -6.23 -13.32 -1.44
C ILE A 28 -6.65 -13.89 -0.09
N SER A 29 -6.08 -15.04 0.27
CA SER A 29 -6.27 -15.63 1.60
C SER A 29 -5.54 -14.84 2.68
N ARG A 30 -5.98 -15.01 3.94
CA ARG A 30 -5.32 -14.43 5.11
C ARG A 30 -3.81 -14.73 5.13
N ALA A 31 -3.43 -16.00 4.95
CA ALA A 31 -2.03 -16.42 5.00
C ALA A 31 -1.19 -15.80 3.87
N GLN A 32 -1.76 -15.64 2.67
CA GLN A 32 -1.09 -14.94 1.56
C GLN A 32 -0.88 -13.45 1.87
N ALA A 33 -1.89 -12.79 2.45
CA ALA A 33 -1.78 -11.39 2.83
C ALA A 33 -0.75 -11.16 3.95
N GLU A 34 -0.75 -12.01 4.98
CA GLU A 34 0.23 -11.96 6.07
C GLU A 34 1.66 -12.18 5.55
N ARG A 35 1.88 -13.15 4.65
CA ARG A 35 3.19 -13.34 3.98
C ARG A 35 3.62 -12.15 3.12
N ALA A 36 2.65 -11.44 2.53
CA ALA A 36 2.90 -10.22 1.77
C ALA A 36 3.06 -8.97 2.65
N GLY A 37 3.03 -9.11 3.98
CA GLY A 37 3.21 -8.00 4.93
C GLY A 37 2.01 -7.07 5.06
N LEU A 38 0.83 -7.47 4.57
CA LEU A 38 -0.39 -6.69 4.75
C LEU A 38 -0.92 -6.87 6.18
N TYR A 39 -1.37 -5.78 6.78
CA TYR A 39 -1.94 -5.77 8.13
C TYR A 39 -3.12 -4.81 8.23
N SER A 40 -3.87 -4.86 9.33
CA SER A 40 -4.95 -3.91 9.58
C SER A 40 -4.74 -3.09 10.84
N VAL A 41 -5.32 -1.89 10.84
CA VAL A 41 -5.32 -0.95 11.97
C VAL A 41 -6.76 -0.60 12.34
N ALA A 42 -7.01 -0.31 13.62
CA ALA A 42 -8.34 0.04 14.12
C ALA A 42 -8.70 1.49 13.73
N SER A 43 -7.71 2.37 13.68
CA SER A 43 -7.86 3.75 13.24
C SER A 43 -6.61 4.19 12.50
N ALA A 44 -6.69 4.36 11.16
CA ALA A 44 -5.56 4.83 10.37
C ALA A 44 -5.02 6.20 10.85
N HIS A 45 -5.90 7.05 11.39
CA HIS A 45 -5.51 8.31 12.00
C HIS A 45 -4.63 8.14 13.24
N GLU A 46 -5.03 7.28 14.18
CA GLU A 46 -4.36 7.11 15.48
C GLU A 46 -3.14 6.20 15.37
N ASP A 47 -3.27 5.13 14.59
CA ASP A 47 -2.27 4.06 14.50
C ASP A 47 -1.17 4.37 13.47
N LEU A 48 -1.41 5.26 12.49
CA LEU A 48 -0.44 5.59 11.44
C LEU A 48 -0.12 7.08 11.36
N ASN A 49 -1.11 7.93 11.07
CA ASN A 49 -0.89 9.36 10.89
C ASN A 49 -2.20 10.17 10.90
N PRO A 50 -2.25 11.34 11.56
CA PRO A 50 -3.45 12.19 11.63
C PRO A 50 -4.03 12.68 10.29
N GLU A 51 -3.28 12.61 9.18
CA GLU A 51 -3.80 12.93 7.84
C GLU A 51 -4.78 11.88 7.30
N PHE A 52 -4.74 10.66 7.83
CA PHE A 52 -5.72 9.64 7.48
C PHE A 52 -7.05 9.87 8.20
N ALA A 53 -8.12 9.30 7.65
CA ALA A 53 -9.41 9.29 8.32
C ALA A 53 -9.34 8.41 9.58
N LYS A 54 -10.15 8.79 10.58
CA LYS A 54 -10.39 7.99 11.81
C LYS A 54 -11.26 6.77 11.49
N LEU A 55 -10.73 5.87 10.67
CA LEU A 55 -11.41 4.69 10.16
C LEU A 55 -10.47 3.48 10.21
N PRO A 56 -11.01 2.26 10.41
CA PRO A 56 -10.23 1.05 10.27
C PRO A 56 -9.74 0.92 8.83
N ALA A 57 -8.51 0.41 8.67
CA ALA A 57 -7.90 0.30 7.35
C ALA A 57 -7.03 -0.96 7.20
N LEU A 58 -7.00 -1.47 5.98
CA LEU A 58 -5.96 -2.39 5.51
C LEU A 58 -4.76 -1.55 5.08
N VAL A 59 -3.59 -1.85 5.64
CA VAL A 59 -2.33 -1.19 5.31
C VAL A 59 -1.56 -2.04 4.32
N ILE A 60 -1.04 -1.39 3.28
CA ILE A 60 -0.29 -1.98 2.19
C ILE A 60 1.09 -1.32 2.16
N PRO A 61 2.10 -1.95 2.79
CA PRO A 61 3.47 -1.47 2.76
C PRO A 61 4.09 -1.63 1.36
N TYR A 62 4.95 -0.68 1.00
CA TYR A 62 5.70 -0.74 -0.25
C TYR A 62 7.12 -1.18 0.01
N HIS A 63 7.61 -2.03 -0.89
CA HIS A 63 8.99 -2.46 -0.94
C HIS A 63 9.57 -2.16 -2.32
N ASP A 64 10.87 -1.93 -2.40
CA ASP A 64 11.60 -1.83 -3.67
C ASP A 64 11.81 -3.22 -4.29
N GLN A 65 12.42 -3.26 -5.48
CA GLN A 65 12.77 -4.52 -6.16
C GLN A 65 13.73 -5.42 -5.35
N SER A 66 14.34 -4.92 -4.28
CA SER A 66 15.19 -5.68 -3.37
C SER A 66 14.44 -6.20 -2.15
N GLY A 67 13.14 -5.95 -2.04
CA GLY A 67 12.34 -6.27 -0.86
C GLY A 67 12.57 -5.33 0.33
N LYS A 68 13.24 -4.18 0.14
CA LYS A 68 13.47 -3.21 1.21
C LYS A 68 12.31 -2.23 1.32
N PRO A 69 11.87 -1.84 2.53
CA PRO A 69 10.78 -0.87 2.68
C PRO A 69 11.10 0.44 1.97
N VAL A 70 10.10 0.98 1.27
CA VAL A 70 10.19 2.29 0.61
C VAL A 70 9.91 3.39 1.64
N PHE A 71 10.68 4.47 1.56
CA PHE A 71 10.51 5.66 2.39
C PHE A 71 10.41 6.90 1.51
N PHE A 72 9.80 7.96 2.06
CA PHE A 72 9.81 9.29 1.47
C PHE A 72 10.17 10.33 2.54
N ASP A 73 10.82 11.41 2.13
CA ASP A 73 11.15 12.53 3.02
C ASP A 73 10.11 13.62 2.92
N ARG A 74 9.67 14.13 4.08
CA ARG A 74 8.75 15.25 4.16
C ARG A 74 9.06 16.09 5.39
N ASN A 75 9.31 17.37 5.19
CA ASN A 75 9.66 18.31 6.26
C ASN A 75 10.85 17.84 7.13
N GLY A 76 11.85 17.19 6.52
CA GLY A 76 13.01 16.64 7.22
C GLY A 76 12.75 15.33 7.99
N GLU A 77 11.53 14.79 7.95
CA GLU A 77 11.21 13.48 8.51
C GLU A 77 11.16 12.42 7.41
N ARG A 78 11.89 11.32 7.61
CA ARG A 78 11.85 10.14 6.75
C ARG A 78 10.71 9.22 7.20
N LEU A 79 9.70 9.07 6.35
CA LEU A 79 8.49 8.31 6.65
C LEU A 79 8.39 7.08 5.75
N PRO A 80 7.86 5.95 6.25
CA PRO A 80 7.55 4.80 5.40
C PRO A 80 6.48 5.15 4.38
N PHE A 81 6.64 4.66 3.15
CA PHE A 81 5.57 4.75 2.18
C PHE A 81 4.61 3.56 2.37
N VAL A 82 3.36 3.87 2.70
CA VAL A 82 2.26 2.91 2.74
C VAL A 82 1.05 3.51 2.03
N ARG A 83 0.24 2.64 1.44
CA ARG A 83 -1.14 2.98 1.09
C ARG A 83 -2.09 2.32 2.06
N VAL A 84 -3.16 3.02 2.41
CA VAL A 84 -4.24 2.48 3.22
C VAL A 84 -5.47 2.30 2.37
N ARG A 85 -6.20 1.21 2.59
CA ARG A 85 -7.56 1.01 2.11
C ARG A 85 -8.51 1.06 3.30
N TYR A 86 -9.40 2.04 3.33
CA TYR A 86 -10.40 2.12 4.39
C TYR A 86 -11.37 0.93 4.29
N LEU A 87 -11.66 0.34 5.46
CA LEU A 87 -12.52 -0.84 5.61
C LEU A 87 -13.96 -0.47 6.01
N ALA A 88 -14.17 0.80 6.37
CA ALA A 88 -15.47 1.38 6.62
C ALA A 88 -15.64 2.65 5.77
N GLU A 89 -16.89 2.99 5.45
CA GLU A 89 -17.19 4.26 4.79
C GLU A 89 -17.30 5.39 5.83
N PRO A 90 -16.77 6.59 5.54
CA PRO A 90 -17.01 7.74 6.39
C PRO A 90 -18.50 8.07 6.43
N VAL A 91 -19.03 8.39 7.61
CA VAL A 91 -20.40 8.90 7.75
C VAL A 91 -20.55 10.15 6.89
N ALA A 92 -21.45 10.10 5.91
CA ALA A 92 -21.66 11.21 4.98
C ALA A 92 -22.06 12.48 5.74
N LYS A 93 -21.26 13.54 5.61
CA LYS A 93 -21.61 14.88 6.10
C LYS A 93 -22.09 15.73 4.92
N GLY A 94 -23.38 16.09 4.95
CA GLY A 94 -24.00 17.00 3.98
C GLY A 94 -24.93 16.34 2.96
N PHE A 95 -25.66 17.18 2.21
CA PHE A 95 -26.69 16.77 1.24
C PHE A 95 -26.11 16.26 -0.10
N VAL A 96 -24.79 16.34 -0.31
CA VAL A 96 -24.12 15.91 -1.55
C VAL A 96 -23.39 14.59 -1.31
N ARG A 97 -23.88 13.50 -1.92
CA ARG A 97 -23.22 12.19 -1.92
C ARG A 97 -21.94 12.24 -2.78
N LYS A 98 -20.79 12.55 -2.18
CA LYS A 98 -19.48 12.28 -2.81
C LYS A 98 -19.17 10.79 -2.71
N LYS A 99 -18.59 10.20 -3.76
CA LYS A 99 -18.09 8.83 -3.71
C LYS A 99 -17.05 8.72 -2.58
N PRO A 100 -17.20 7.77 -1.64
CA PRO A 100 -16.26 7.64 -0.53
C PRO A 100 -14.88 7.28 -1.07
N GLN A 101 -13.86 8.00 -0.59
CA GLN A 101 -12.47 7.71 -0.92
C GLN A 101 -12.11 6.35 -0.32
N ARG A 102 -11.71 5.38 -1.16
CA ARG A 102 -11.40 4.01 -0.73
C ARG A 102 -9.94 3.81 -0.36
N TYR A 103 -9.04 4.48 -1.06
CA TYR A 103 -7.60 4.42 -0.83
C TYR A 103 -7.06 5.79 -0.46
N ALA A 104 -6.08 5.81 0.44
CA ALA A 104 -5.36 7.02 0.80
C ALA A 104 -3.86 6.71 0.96
N GLN A 105 -3.08 7.77 0.87
CA GLN A 105 -1.65 7.81 1.17
C GLN A 105 -1.34 9.19 1.73
N LEU A 106 -0.19 9.34 2.38
CA LEU A 106 0.21 10.64 2.93
C LEU A 106 0.40 11.67 1.82
N ARG A 107 0.05 12.93 2.11
CA ARG A 107 0.25 14.01 1.13
C ARG A 107 1.74 14.23 0.90
N ALA A 108 2.08 14.62 -0.34
CA ALA A 108 3.45 14.84 -0.79
C ALA A 108 4.38 13.61 -0.67
N SER A 109 3.81 12.41 -0.52
CA SER A 109 4.60 11.17 -0.49
C SER A 109 5.21 10.79 -1.84
N GLY A 110 4.72 11.37 -2.94
CA GLY A 110 5.06 10.94 -4.29
C GLY A 110 4.32 9.67 -4.74
N THR A 111 4.77 9.11 -5.87
CA THR A 111 4.26 7.90 -6.49
C THR A 111 5.34 6.84 -6.46
N PHE A 112 4.98 5.62 -6.06
CA PHE A 112 5.87 4.46 -6.10
C PHE A 112 5.16 3.29 -6.78
N ALA A 113 5.94 2.46 -7.46
CA ALA A 113 5.50 1.18 -7.99
C ALA A 113 5.37 0.17 -6.84
N TYR A 114 4.29 -0.60 -6.84
CA TYR A 114 4.08 -1.69 -5.90
C TYR A 114 4.73 -2.97 -6.43
N PHE A 115 5.79 -3.40 -5.77
CA PHE A 115 6.46 -4.67 -5.98
C PHE A 115 5.95 -5.67 -4.93
N ALA A 116 5.24 -6.71 -5.37
CA ALA A 116 4.69 -7.72 -4.46
C ALA A 116 5.83 -8.52 -3.79
N PRO A 117 5.86 -8.67 -2.44
CA PRO A 117 6.97 -9.35 -1.75
C PRO A 117 7.13 -10.85 -2.05
N CYS A 118 6.17 -11.46 -2.75
CA CYS A 118 6.19 -12.87 -3.12
C CYS A 118 6.95 -13.18 -4.42
N VAL A 119 7.56 -12.16 -5.06
CA VAL A 119 8.29 -12.29 -6.33
C VAL A 119 9.74 -11.86 -6.13
N ASP A 120 10.69 -12.60 -6.73
CA ASP A 120 12.09 -12.20 -6.82
C ASP A 120 12.27 -11.16 -7.94
N TRP A 121 11.97 -9.91 -7.63
CA TRP A 121 12.04 -8.81 -8.58
C TRP A 121 13.45 -8.54 -9.11
N ARG A 122 14.50 -8.93 -8.39
CA ARG A 122 15.88 -8.79 -8.91
C ARG A 122 16.13 -9.76 -10.05
N SER A 123 15.66 -11.01 -9.90
CA SER A 123 15.75 -12.00 -10.98
C SER A 123 14.93 -11.57 -12.18
N ILE A 124 13.69 -11.10 -11.97
CA ILE A 124 12.82 -10.63 -13.06
C ILE A 124 13.43 -9.42 -13.77
N ALA A 125 13.99 -8.46 -13.04
CA ALA A 125 14.62 -7.28 -13.65
C ALA A 125 15.88 -7.61 -14.46
N ALA A 126 16.55 -8.73 -14.16
CA ALA A 126 17.74 -9.18 -14.89
C ALA A 126 17.40 -9.95 -16.17
N ASP A 127 16.21 -10.53 -16.28
CA ASP A 127 15.75 -11.30 -17.43
C ASP A 127 14.85 -10.45 -18.34
N THR A 128 15.40 -9.99 -19.46
CA THR A 128 14.66 -9.16 -20.43
C THR A 128 13.67 -9.95 -21.30
N SER A 129 13.64 -11.28 -21.18
CA SER A 129 12.69 -12.15 -21.90
C SER A 129 11.41 -12.39 -21.10
N GLU A 130 11.45 -12.21 -19.78
CA GLU A 130 10.29 -12.41 -18.91
C GLU A 130 9.31 -11.23 -19.03
N PRO A 131 8.04 -11.47 -19.37
CA PRO A 131 7.05 -10.41 -19.46
C PRO A 131 6.66 -9.88 -18.07
N VAL A 132 6.59 -8.55 -17.94
CA VAL A 132 6.06 -7.89 -16.74
C VAL A 132 4.73 -7.23 -17.07
N VAL A 133 3.71 -7.54 -16.29
CA VAL A 133 2.38 -6.93 -16.40
C VAL A 133 2.31 -5.69 -15.51
N ILE A 134 1.64 -4.63 -15.97
CA ILE A 134 1.37 -3.43 -15.16
C ILE A 134 -0.14 -3.31 -14.98
N VAL A 135 -0.59 -3.13 -13.73
CA VAL A 135 -2.01 -2.96 -13.41
C VAL A 135 -2.26 -1.78 -12.49
N GLU A 136 -3.46 -1.21 -12.59
CA GLU A 136 -3.96 -0.29 -11.57
C GLU A 136 -4.47 -1.07 -10.34
N GLY A 137 -3.75 -0.91 -9.22
CA GLY A 137 -4.12 -1.41 -7.90
C GLY A 137 -3.21 -2.52 -7.36
N GLU A 138 -2.83 -2.38 -6.09
CA GLU A 138 -1.88 -3.25 -5.38
C GLU A 138 -2.43 -4.65 -5.17
N LEU A 139 -3.72 -4.78 -4.85
CA LEU A 139 -4.33 -6.10 -4.62
C LEU A 139 -4.45 -6.93 -5.89
N LYS A 140 -4.61 -6.29 -7.06
CA LYS A 140 -4.59 -7.01 -8.34
C LYS A 140 -3.19 -7.51 -8.64
N ALA A 141 -2.19 -6.64 -8.48
CA ALA A 141 -0.79 -7.01 -8.66
C ALA A 141 -0.37 -8.14 -7.71
N LEU A 142 -0.69 -8.03 -6.42
CA LEU A 142 -0.42 -9.07 -5.44
C LEU A 142 -1.08 -10.40 -5.83
N LYS A 143 -2.35 -10.39 -6.24
CA LYS A 143 -3.03 -11.60 -6.66
C LYS A 143 -2.39 -12.21 -7.91
N ALA A 144 -2.08 -11.43 -8.93
CA ALA A 144 -1.43 -11.93 -10.13
C ALA A 144 -0.04 -12.53 -9.84
N CYS A 145 0.75 -11.89 -8.98
CA CYS A 145 2.04 -12.40 -8.52
C CYS A 145 1.91 -13.72 -7.75
N ILE A 146 0.89 -13.86 -6.91
CA ILE A 146 0.58 -15.12 -6.21
C ILE A 146 0.28 -16.26 -7.19
N GLU A 147 -0.31 -15.95 -8.34
CA GLU A 147 -0.58 -16.91 -9.42
C GLU A 147 0.61 -17.10 -10.37
N GLY A 148 1.77 -16.53 -10.06
CA GLY A 148 2.99 -16.68 -10.86
C GLY A 148 3.10 -15.75 -12.06
N ILE A 149 2.31 -14.66 -12.10
CA ILE A 149 2.39 -13.65 -13.16
C ILE A 149 3.12 -12.42 -12.60
N PRO A 150 4.38 -12.14 -12.98
CA PRO A 150 5.11 -10.96 -12.52
C PRO A 150 4.34 -9.68 -12.87
N THR A 151 3.77 -9.03 -11.84
CA THR A 151 2.86 -7.89 -12.01
C THR A 151 3.20 -6.73 -11.09
N ILE A 152 3.43 -5.55 -11.66
CA ILE A 152 3.66 -4.30 -10.94
C ILE A 152 2.33 -3.57 -10.76
N GLY A 153 2.04 -3.16 -9.52
CA GLY A 153 0.85 -2.36 -9.20
C GLY A 153 1.14 -0.86 -9.20
N LEU A 154 0.27 -0.07 -9.82
CA LEU A 154 0.29 1.39 -9.72
C LEU A 154 -0.85 1.87 -8.83
N GLY A 155 -0.54 2.79 -7.91
CA GLY A 155 -1.50 3.34 -6.96
C GLY A 155 -2.11 4.66 -7.44
N GLY A 156 -3.44 4.76 -7.52
CA GLY A 156 -4.13 5.99 -7.95
C GLY A 156 -4.41 6.07 -9.45
N VAL A 157 -5.13 7.12 -9.86
CA VAL A 157 -5.68 7.27 -11.24
C VAL A 157 -4.78 8.15 -12.13
N ASP A 158 -3.88 8.96 -11.55
CA ASP A 158 -2.99 9.87 -12.31
C ASP A 158 -1.53 9.69 -11.88
N ASN A 159 -0.85 8.68 -12.46
CA ASN A 159 0.57 8.39 -12.20
C ASN A 159 1.53 8.90 -13.29
N PHE A 160 1.06 9.78 -14.19
CA PHE A 160 1.84 10.27 -15.33
C PHE A 160 2.63 11.57 -15.04
N ARG A 161 2.38 12.23 -13.90
CA ARG A 161 3.08 13.46 -13.52
C ARG A 161 3.30 13.51 -12.01
N SER A 162 4.54 13.66 -11.57
CA SER A 162 4.80 13.99 -10.16
C SER A 162 4.24 15.40 -9.88
N GLN A 163 3.57 15.60 -8.74
CA GLN A 163 3.20 16.95 -8.29
C GLN A 163 4.39 17.73 -7.71
N ARG A 164 5.64 17.39 -8.08
CA ARG A 164 6.79 18.27 -7.81
C ARG A 164 6.72 19.46 -8.75
N GLY A 165 6.23 20.59 -8.23
CA GLY A 165 6.68 21.89 -8.70
C GLY A 165 8.05 22.17 -8.10
N GLY A 166 9.09 22.17 -8.93
CA GLY A 166 10.41 22.77 -8.65
C GLY A 166 11.31 22.05 -7.64
N GLY A 167 12.47 21.58 -8.10
CA GLY A 167 13.55 21.09 -7.24
C GLY A 167 14.45 20.12 -7.99
N ALA A 168 15.29 20.69 -8.86
CA ALA A 168 16.56 20.09 -9.26
C ALA A 168 17.53 20.12 -8.08
#